data_AF-A0A7R9ULP7-F1
#
_entry.id   AF-A0A7R9ULP7-F1
#
_cell.length_a   1.000
_cell.length_b   1.000
_cell.length_c   1.000
_cell.angle_alpha   90.00
_cell.angle_beta   90.00
_cell.angle_gamma   90.00
#
_symmetry.space_group_name_H-M   'P 1'
#
loop_
_entity.id
_entity.type
_entity.pdbx_description
1 polymer ?
#
loop_
_entity_poly.entity_id
_entity_poly.type
_entity_poly.pdbx_seq_one_letter_code
_entity_poly.pdbx_strand_id
1 'polypeptide(L)'
;GMSLDAPCCPHRPGPHQGIAVEVDGGTEQGDKQQLKHVQWLPPDSLPTGTKQRLTSLFNVKPVWTLDEMSVYLDDVLEHEVGRTAEQILIQHACQMKAANGETVFQQRV
;
A
#
# COMPACT_ATOMS: atom_id res chain seq x y z
N GLY A 1 51.11 15.03 -0.37
CA GLY A 1 49.71 15.47 -0.61
C GLY A 1 48.82 14.52 0.14
N MET A 2 47.99 15.03 1.04
CA MET A 2 47.25 14.23 2.03
C MET A 2 45.98 13.65 1.37
N SER A 3 45.77 12.33 1.47
CA SER A 3 44.48 11.68 1.23
C SER A 3 43.45 12.19 2.21
N LEU A 4 42.26 12.58 1.73
CA LEU A 4 41.05 12.64 2.55
C LEU A 4 39.92 11.99 1.75
N ASP A 5 39.81 10.69 1.99
CA ASP A 5 38.61 9.86 1.99
C ASP A 5 37.36 10.72 2.23
N ALA A 6 36.50 10.85 1.21
CA ALA A 6 35.17 11.41 1.41
C ALA A 6 34.38 10.35 2.18
N PRO A 7 33.91 10.63 3.41
CA PRO A 7 33.20 9.64 4.20
C PRO A 7 31.93 9.23 3.46
N CYS A 8 31.72 7.92 3.41
CA CYS A 8 30.46 7.27 3.15
C CYS A 8 29.35 8.06 3.85
N CYS A 9 28.56 8.83 3.11
CA CYS A 9 27.21 9.10 3.55
C CYS A 9 26.48 7.79 3.28
N PRO A 10 26.10 6.98 4.29
CA PRO A 10 24.97 6.10 4.06
C PRO A 10 23.86 7.06 3.63
N HIS A 11 23.30 6.86 2.44
CA HIS A 11 21.88 7.15 2.31
C HIS A 11 21.25 6.34 3.43
N ARG A 12 21.12 6.95 4.61
CA ARG A 12 20.16 6.52 5.61
C ARG A 12 18.89 6.65 4.82
N PRO A 13 18.32 5.54 4.35
CA PRO A 13 17.02 5.69 3.77
C PRO A 13 16.21 6.31 4.90
N GLY A 14 15.52 7.41 4.62
CA GLY A 14 14.43 7.82 5.50
C GLY A 14 13.58 6.58 5.78
N PRO A 15 12.82 6.51 6.89
CA PRO A 15 11.91 5.39 7.09
C PRO A 15 11.11 5.29 5.79
N HIS A 16 11.41 4.26 4.98
CA HIS A 16 10.64 4.02 3.78
C HIS A 16 9.25 3.81 4.37
N GLN A 17 8.31 4.72 4.09
CA GLN A 17 6.98 4.63 4.70
C GLN A 17 6.17 3.61 3.91
N GLY A 18 6.68 2.38 3.81
CA GLY A 18 5.91 1.24 3.32
C GLY A 18 5.27 0.54 4.50
N ILE A 19 4.28 -0.29 4.21
CA ILE A 19 3.81 -1.27 5.19
C ILE A 19 4.12 -2.68 4.69
N ALA A 20 4.36 -3.56 5.64
CA ALA A 20 4.40 -5.01 5.43
C ALA A 20 2.99 -5.48 5.06
N VAL A 21 2.71 -5.69 3.78
CA VAL A 21 1.43 -6.25 3.35
C VAL A 21 1.48 -7.76 3.32
N GLU A 22 0.56 -8.39 4.04
CA GLU A 22 0.27 -9.81 3.90
C GLU A 22 -0.45 -10.02 2.56
N VAL A 23 0.22 -10.61 1.57
CA VAL A 23 -0.39 -10.96 0.28
C VAL A 23 -0.88 -12.41 0.31
N ASP A 24 -2.11 -12.63 -0.19
CA ASP A 24 -2.67 -13.97 -0.35
C ASP A 24 -2.03 -14.60 -1.59
N GLY A 25 -0.96 -15.36 -1.37
CA GLY A 25 -0.32 -16.15 -2.41
C GLY A 25 -1.29 -17.23 -2.88
N GLY A 26 -1.63 -17.20 -4.17
CA GLY A 26 -2.67 -18.03 -4.77
C GLY A 26 -2.58 -19.52 -4.48
N THR A 27 -3.75 -20.14 -4.51
CA THR A 27 -4.06 -21.53 -4.19
C THR A 27 -3.23 -22.52 -5.03
N GLU A 28 -2.11 -23.00 -4.51
CA GLU A 28 -1.57 -24.29 -4.92
C GLU A 28 -2.32 -25.40 -4.17
N GLN A 29 -3.12 -26.13 -4.95
CA GLN A 29 -3.96 -27.23 -4.54
C GLN A 29 -3.13 -28.36 -3.90
N GLY A 30 -3.05 -28.35 -2.58
CA GLY A 30 -2.50 -29.44 -1.78
C GLY A 30 -2.07 -28.93 -0.42
N ASP A 31 -2.76 -29.36 0.65
CA ASP A 31 -2.42 -29.26 2.08
C ASP A 31 -1.10 -28.53 2.37
N LYS A 32 -1.11 -27.20 2.27
CA LYS A 32 0.04 -26.35 2.58
C LYS A 32 -0.49 -25.07 3.18
N GLN A 33 -0.02 -24.79 4.39
CA GLN A 33 -0.25 -23.56 5.11
C GLN A 33 -0.15 -22.38 4.14
N GLN A 34 -1.22 -21.58 4.09
CA GLN A 34 -1.28 -20.32 3.37
C GLN A 34 -0.13 -19.45 3.88
N LEU A 35 1.01 -19.50 3.17
CA LEU A 35 2.21 -18.76 3.54
C LEU A 35 1.90 -17.30 3.30
N LYS A 36 1.54 -16.60 4.38
CA LYS A 36 1.39 -15.15 4.38
C LYS A 36 2.73 -14.54 3.98
N HIS A 37 2.84 -14.17 2.72
CA HIS A 37 4.04 -13.54 2.21
C HIS A 37 3.96 -12.05 2.55
N VAL A 38 4.90 -11.56 3.34
CA VAL A 38 5.00 -10.14 3.67
C VAL A 38 5.78 -9.46 2.55
N GLN A 39 5.11 -8.67 1.72
CA GLN A 39 5.76 -7.85 0.71
C GLN A 39 5.92 -6.43 1.24
N TRP A 40 7.13 -5.88 1.07
CA TRP A 40 7.36 -4.47 1.30
C TRP A 40 6.94 -3.66 0.08
N LEU A 41 5.96 -2.76 0.24
CA LEU A 41 5.48 -1.90 -0.82
C LEU A 41 5.74 -0.43 -0.46
N PRO A 42 6.74 0.24 -1.07
CA PRO A 42 6.97 1.66 -0.84
C PRO A 42 5.98 2.53 -1.63
N PRO A 43 5.41 3.60 -1.04
CA PRO A 43 4.40 4.45 -1.68
C PRO A 43 4.93 5.19 -2.91
N ASP A 44 6.22 5.52 -2.96
CA ASP A 44 6.88 6.14 -4.11
C ASP A 44 6.94 5.25 -5.36
N SER A 45 6.78 3.93 -5.21
CA SER A 45 6.74 3.01 -6.35
C SER A 45 5.36 2.91 -6.99
N LEU A 46 4.34 3.52 -6.39
CA LEU A 46 2.99 3.50 -6.92
C LEU A 46 2.77 4.61 -7.96
N PRO A 47 1.96 4.36 -9.00
CA PRO A 47 1.62 5.38 -9.97
C PRO A 47 0.98 6.60 -9.28
N THR A 48 1.21 7.78 -9.83
CA THR A 48 0.70 9.06 -9.29
C THR A 48 -0.81 9.21 -9.47
N GLY A 49 -1.41 8.55 -10.47
CA GLY A 49 -2.85 8.61 -10.68
C GLY A 49 -3.63 7.78 -9.66
N THR A 50 -4.54 8.40 -8.90
CA THR A 50 -5.38 7.79 -7.85
C THR A 50 -5.98 6.44 -8.27
N LYS A 51 -6.62 6.38 -9.44
CA LYS A 51 -7.26 5.15 -9.93
C LYS A 51 -6.24 4.04 -10.23
N GLN A 52 -5.11 4.38 -10.83
CA GLN A 52 -4.06 3.40 -11.12
C GLN A 52 -3.37 2.93 -9.83
N ARG A 53 -3.15 3.86 -8.89
CA ARG A 53 -2.57 3.58 -7.57
C ARG A 53 -3.42 2.57 -6.81
N LEU A 54 -4.72 2.85 -6.69
CA LEU A 54 -5.68 1.95 -6.07
C LEU A 54 -5.71 0.59 -6.78
N THR A 55 -5.71 0.57 -8.11
CA THR A 55 -5.66 -0.68 -8.88
C THR A 55 -4.40 -1.50 -8.55
N SER A 56 -3.23 -0.86 -8.49
CA SER A 56 -1.97 -1.52 -8.10
C SER A 56 -2.01 -2.05 -6.67
N LEU A 57 -2.54 -1.28 -5.72
CA LEU A 57 -2.72 -1.71 -4.33
C LEU A 57 -3.63 -2.93 -4.23
N PHE A 58 -4.75 -2.93 -4.95
CA PHE A 58 -5.69 -4.05 -4.97
C PHE A 58 -5.14 -5.31 -5.66
N ASN A 59 -4.26 -5.16 -6.65
CA ASN A 59 -3.56 -6.29 -7.26
C ASN A 59 -2.55 -6.94 -6.31
N VAL A 60 -1.93 -6.16 -5.42
CA VAL A 60 -0.99 -6.68 -4.40
C VAL A 60 -1.77 -7.37 -3.28
N LYS A 61 -2.78 -6.69 -2.73
CA LYS A 61 -3.62 -7.20 -1.65
C LYS A 61 -5.10 -6.91 -2.01
N PRO A 62 -5.98 -7.91 -2.10
CA PRO A 62 -7.35 -7.69 -2.55
C PRO A 62 -8.23 -6.97 -1.52
N VAL A 63 -7.83 -6.98 -0.24
CA VAL A 63 -8.60 -6.45 0.88
C VAL A 63 -7.72 -5.54 1.73
N TRP A 64 -8.15 -4.30 1.92
CA TRP A 64 -7.40 -3.29 2.65
C TRP A 64 -8.24 -2.71 3.77
N THR A 65 -7.64 -2.42 4.92
CA THR A 65 -8.27 -1.56 5.93
C THR A 65 -8.03 -0.09 5.62
N LEU A 66 -8.82 0.82 6.21
CA LEU A 66 -8.62 2.26 6.01
C LEU A 66 -7.22 2.70 6.47
N ASP A 67 -6.76 2.15 7.61
CA ASP A 67 -5.46 2.46 8.22
C ASP A 67 -4.31 2.12 7.26
N GLU A 68 -4.26 0.86 6.80
CA GLU A 68 -3.24 0.40 5.86
C GLU A 68 -3.23 1.19 4.56
N MET A 69 -4.41 1.52 4.05
CA MET A 69 -4.58 2.23 2.79
C MET A 69 -4.17 3.71 2.91
N SER A 70 -4.41 4.34 4.06
CA SER A 70 -4.19 5.78 4.26
C SER A 70 -2.72 6.16 4.05
N VAL A 71 -1.78 5.27 4.39
CA VAL A 71 -0.33 5.47 4.17
C VAL A 71 0.01 5.68 2.69
N TYR A 72 -0.75 5.06 1.78
CA TYR A 72 -0.54 5.17 0.34
C TYR A 72 -1.33 6.29 -0.31
N LEU A 73 -2.29 6.86 0.41
CA LEU A 73 -3.19 7.90 -0.05
C LEU A 73 -2.77 9.30 0.43
N ASP A 74 -1.76 9.44 1.28
CA ASP A 74 -1.31 10.75 1.79
C ASP A 74 -1.07 11.76 0.65
N ASP A 75 -0.22 11.39 -0.33
CA ASP A 75 0.02 12.19 -1.54
C ASP A 75 -1.25 12.45 -2.36
N VAL A 76 -2.18 11.48 -2.41
CA VAL A 76 -3.46 11.65 -3.12
C VAL A 76 -4.36 12.66 -2.41
N LEU A 77 -4.38 12.64 -1.08
CA LEU A 77 -5.17 13.54 -0.24
C LEU A 77 -4.66 14.98 -0.32
N GLU A 78 -3.34 15.17 -0.46
CA GLU A 78 -2.75 16.48 -0.70
C GLU A 78 -3.26 17.10 -2.02
N HIS A 79 -3.47 16.27 -3.05
CA HIS A 79 -3.99 16.72 -4.35
C HIS A 79 -5.52 16.84 -4.39
N GLU A 80 -6.25 16.03 -3.61
CA GLU A 80 -7.72 15.98 -3.54
C GLU A 80 -8.26 16.77 -2.34
N VAL A 81 -7.96 18.08 -2.31
CA VAL A 81 -8.27 18.98 -1.18
C VAL A 81 -9.75 18.92 -0.79
N GLY A 82 -10.00 18.63 0.48
CA GLY A 82 -11.35 18.58 1.06
C GLY A 82 -12.05 17.22 0.95
N ARG A 83 -11.39 16.20 0.41
CA ARG A 83 -11.87 14.82 0.43
C ARG A 83 -11.14 14.00 1.50
N THR A 84 -11.85 13.03 2.08
CA THR A 84 -11.27 12.06 3.01
C THR A 84 -10.78 10.82 2.25
N ALA A 85 -9.83 10.08 2.82
CA ALA A 85 -9.34 8.81 2.27
C ALA A 85 -10.52 7.88 1.94
N GLU A 86 -11.46 7.78 2.88
CA GLU A 86 -12.68 6.98 2.71
C GLU A 86 -13.52 7.44 1.51
N GLN A 87 -13.74 8.75 1.30
CA GLN A 87 -14.47 9.26 0.14
C GLN A 87 -13.77 8.92 -1.18
N ILE A 88 -12.44 9.07 -1.22
CA ILE A 88 -11.63 8.74 -2.41
C ILE A 88 -11.75 7.24 -2.71
N LEU A 89 -11.69 6.40 -1.68
CA LEU A 89 -11.84 4.95 -1.82
C LEU A 89 -13.22 4.55 -2.35
N ILE A 90 -14.28 5.06 -1.73
CA ILE A 90 -15.67 4.82 -2.15
C ILE A 90 -15.89 5.29 -3.59
N GLN A 91 -15.31 6.43 -3.98
CA GLN A 91 -15.50 7.02 -5.29
C GLN A 91 -14.73 6.30 -6.40
N HIS A 92 -13.48 5.90 -6.15
CA HIS A 92 -12.59 5.48 -7.23
C HIS A 92 -12.54 3.97 -7.50
N ALA A 93 -12.81 3.12 -6.52
CA ALA A 93 -12.67 1.69 -6.76
C ALA A 93 -13.25 0.76 -5.68
N CYS A 94 -13.83 1.23 -4.57
CA CYS A 94 -13.98 0.34 -3.41
C CYS A 94 -15.42 -0.04 -3.09
N GLN A 95 -15.67 -1.34 -2.92
CA GLN A 95 -16.77 -1.81 -2.08
C GLN A 95 -16.30 -1.81 -0.63
N MET A 96 -17.01 -1.06 0.21
CA MET A 96 -16.85 -1.09 1.66
C MET A 96 -17.59 -2.32 2.20
N LYS A 97 -16.90 -3.13 3.02
CA LYS A 97 -17.47 -4.31 3.67
C LYS A 97 -17.02 -4.35 5.12
N ALA A 98 -17.90 -4.83 6.01
CA ALA A 98 -17.48 -5.17 7.36
C ALA A 98 -16.88 -6.59 7.35
N ALA A 99 -15.64 -6.74 7.79
CA ALA A 99 -14.97 -8.02 7.94
C ALA A 99 -14.27 -8.05 9.30
N ASN A 100 -14.49 -9.11 10.09
CA ASN A 100 -13.85 -9.31 11.40
C ASN A 100 -14.01 -8.15 12.40
N GLY A 101 -15.08 -7.35 12.28
CA GLY A 101 -15.32 -6.18 13.14
C GLY A 101 -14.66 -4.88 12.64
N GLU A 102 -13.98 -4.93 11.49
CA GLU A 102 -13.33 -3.78 10.87
C GLU A 102 -13.95 -3.44 9.52
N THR A 103 -13.84 -2.17 9.13
CA THR A 103 -14.21 -1.71 7.80
C THR A 103 -13.07 -1.99 6.84
N VAL A 104 -13.35 -2.85 5.86
CA VAL A 104 -12.41 -3.18 4.79
C VAL A 104 -12.91 -2.68 3.44
N PHE A 105 -11.96 -2.38 2.56
CA PHE A 105 -12.14 -1.89 1.21
C PHE A 105 -11.61 -2.95 0.24
N GLN A 106 -12.39 -3.23 -0.80
CA GLN A 106 -12.06 -4.20 -1.85
C GLN A 106 -12.35 -3.58 -3.22
N GLN A 107 -11.58 -3.96 -4.24
CA GLN A 107 -11.83 -3.47 -5.59
C GLN A 107 -13.23 -3.87 -6.08
N ARG A 108 -14.01 -2.89 -6.54
CA ARG A 108 -15.29 -3.07 -7.23
C ARG A 108 -14.98 -3.56 -8.65
N VAL A 109 -15.19 -4.85 -8.87
CA VAL A 109 -15.17 -5.49 -10.20
C VAL A 109 -16.41 -5.16 -11.01
#